data_AF-A0A962D7Z2-F1
#
_entry.id   AF-A0A962D7Z2-F1
#
_cell.length_a   1.000
_cell.length_b   1.000
_cell.length_c   1.000
_cell.angle_alpha   90.00
_cell.angle_beta   90.00
_cell.angle_gamma   90.00
#
_symmetry.space_group_name_H-M   'P 1'
#
loop_
_entity.id
_entity.type
_entity.pdbx_description
1 polymer ?
#
loop_
_entity_poly.entity_id
_entity_poly.type
_entity_poly.pdbx_seq_one_letter_code
_entity_poly.pdbx_strand_id
1 'polypeptide(L)'
;MATPITTAIDAALADAPERERVAAMVEAVLTEPLYWFPLRHHSPTAAHLLRRVIEQRKPKLLLLEAPAGVEPLLPHVVDRQTRPPVAIYSSFRDDQFQLRAQTDGEEPLQLASWYPLLPYSPEYVAIRSALASGAQVVCIDLPQAGQQAARLARTGADPLAVDRSHTPESANSLAPEDALLTGSELYRRLAEAAGYRHWDEAWDSLFEAQPLPDAERFRRELTTFCAAARLTTPSAQEDPDNAAREAFMWQR
;
A
#
# COMPACT_ATOMS: atom_id res chain seq x y z
N MET A 1 2.51 -12.45 27.28
CA MET A 1 3.16 -11.76 26.14
C MET A 1 2.29 -12.04 24.94
N ALA A 2 2.01 -11.04 24.09
CA ALA A 2 1.31 -11.31 22.84
C ALA A 2 2.17 -12.22 21.97
N THR A 3 1.53 -13.18 21.31
CA THR A 3 2.17 -14.09 20.34
C THR A 3 2.76 -13.25 19.21
N PRO A 4 4.06 -13.41 18.84
CA PRO A 4 4.60 -12.72 17.67
C PRO A 4 3.81 -13.07 16.41
N ILE A 5 3.65 -12.10 15.49
CA ILE A 5 2.92 -12.34 14.23
C ILE A 5 3.52 -13.50 13.43
N THR A 6 4.83 -13.72 13.48
CA THR A 6 5.48 -14.87 12.82
C THR A 6 4.95 -16.21 13.32
N THR A 7 4.69 -16.34 14.62
CA THR A 7 4.09 -17.55 15.19
C THR A 7 2.63 -17.71 14.74
N ALA A 8 1.87 -16.62 14.65
CA ALA A 8 0.50 -16.67 14.11
C ALA A 8 0.49 -17.02 12.62
N ILE A 9 1.44 -16.50 11.84
CA ILE A 9 1.62 -16.82 10.42
C ILE A 9 1.98 -18.30 10.25
N ASP A 10 2.95 -18.82 11.01
CA ASP A 10 3.35 -20.23 10.94
C ASP A 10 2.19 -21.17 11.28
N ALA A 11 1.32 -20.78 12.23
CA ALA A 11 0.12 -21.53 12.58
C ALA A 11 -0.98 -21.42 11.51
N ALA A 12 -1.11 -20.28 10.84
CA ALA A 12 -2.08 -20.06 9.76
C ALA A 12 -1.70 -20.74 8.43
N LEU A 13 -0.40 -20.87 8.18
CA LEU A 13 0.18 -21.62 7.06
C LEU A 13 0.23 -23.10 7.43
N ALA A 14 -0.83 -23.83 7.08
CA ALA A 14 -1.06 -25.20 7.54
C ALA A 14 0.05 -26.18 7.10
N ASP A 15 0.65 -25.97 5.93
CA ASP A 15 1.57 -26.91 5.30
C ASP A 15 3.04 -26.47 5.42
N ALA A 16 3.92 -27.41 5.81
CA ALA A 16 5.36 -27.14 5.96
C ALA A 16 6.03 -26.56 4.69
N PRO A 17 5.70 -27.03 3.47
CA PRO A 17 6.22 -26.43 2.24
C PRO A 17 5.81 -24.96 2.03
N GLU A 18 4.64 -24.52 2.51
CA GLU A 18 4.23 -23.11 2.43
C GLU A 18 5.10 -22.24 3.34
N ARG A 19 5.36 -22.70 4.56
CA ARG A 19 6.24 -22.00 5.51
C ARG A 19 7.66 -21.87 4.96
N GLU A 20 8.20 -22.92 4.35
CA GLU A 20 9.52 -22.89 3.71
C GLU A 20 9.56 -21.90 2.54
N ARG A 21 8.50 -21.84 1.72
CA ARG A 21 8.38 -20.87 0.63
C ARG A 21 8.31 -19.44 1.12
N VAL A 22 7.50 -19.16 2.15
CA VAL A 22 7.41 -17.83 2.77
C VAL A 22 8.78 -17.42 3.34
N ALA A 23 9.47 -18.32 4.05
CA ALA A 23 10.80 -18.04 4.56
C ALA A 23 11.79 -17.71 3.43
N ALA A 24 11.76 -18.46 2.32
CA ALA A 24 12.61 -18.18 1.16
C ALA A 24 12.29 -16.82 0.52
N MET A 25 11.02 -16.44 0.39
CA MET A 25 10.60 -15.13 -0.13
C MET A 25 11.06 -13.98 0.79
N VAL A 26 10.93 -14.16 2.10
CA VAL A 26 11.39 -13.18 3.10
C VAL A 26 12.89 -12.99 2.98
N GLU A 27 13.67 -14.07 2.99
CA GLU A 27 15.13 -13.97 2.85
C GLU A 27 15.54 -13.33 1.52
N ALA A 28 14.87 -13.66 0.41
CA ALA A 28 15.12 -13.01 -0.87
C ALA A 28 14.97 -11.48 -0.77
N VAL A 29 13.84 -10.98 -0.24
CA VAL A 29 13.57 -9.54 -0.09
C VAL A 29 14.54 -8.87 0.90
N LEU A 30 14.77 -9.50 2.06
CA LEU A 30 15.56 -8.88 3.13
C LEU A 30 17.06 -8.82 2.82
N THR A 31 17.54 -9.64 1.88
CA THR A 31 18.94 -9.67 1.42
C THR A 31 19.19 -8.87 0.14
N GLU A 32 18.15 -8.27 -0.45
CA GLU A 32 18.33 -7.38 -1.60
C GLU A 32 19.19 -6.16 -1.25
N PRO A 33 19.90 -5.60 -2.25
CA PRO A 33 20.57 -4.30 -2.09
C PRO A 33 19.59 -3.16 -1.76
N LEU A 34 18.34 -3.26 -2.25
CA LEU A 34 17.27 -2.33 -1.91
C LEU A 34 16.75 -2.59 -0.50
N TYR A 35 16.63 -1.53 0.28
CA TYR A 35 16.07 -1.60 1.62
C TYR A 35 14.55 -1.50 1.56
N TRP A 36 13.88 -2.65 1.41
CA TRP A 36 12.43 -2.74 1.43
C TRP A 36 11.89 -2.57 2.85
N PHE A 37 10.95 -1.63 3.02
CA PHE A 37 10.23 -1.41 4.27
C PHE A 37 8.72 -1.43 4.01
N PRO A 38 8.04 -2.58 4.21
CA PRO A 38 6.60 -2.66 4.03
C PRO A 38 5.87 -1.85 5.12
N LEU A 39 4.62 -1.47 4.85
CA LEU A 39 3.80 -0.67 5.76
C LEU A 39 2.30 -0.90 5.51
N ARG A 40 1.47 -0.42 6.45
CA ARG A 40 0.02 -0.19 6.27
C ARG A 40 -0.21 1.32 6.30
N HIS A 41 -1.00 1.87 5.37
CA HIS A 41 -1.18 3.32 5.13
C HIS A 41 -1.53 4.18 6.37
N HIS A 42 -2.09 3.56 7.40
CA HIS A 42 -2.52 4.24 8.62
C HIS A 42 -1.89 3.66 9.89
N SER A 43 -0.69 3.09 9.79
CA SER A 43 0.05 2.53 10.93
C SER A 43 0.92 3.58 11.64
N PRO A 44 0.58 4.03 12.87
CA PRO A 44 1.43 4.93 13.63
C PRO A 44 2.77 4.27 14.00
N THR A 45 2.78 2.96 14.24
CA THR A 45 4.01 2.21 14.55
C THR A 45 4.96 2.18 13.36
N ALA A 46 4.46 1.84 12.16
CA ALA A 46 5.27 1.87 10.95
C ALA A 46 5.80 3.28 10.68
N ALA A 47 4.98 4.32 10.84
CA ALA A 47 5.40 5.70 10.65
C ALA A 47 6.56 6.10 11.58
N HIS A 48 6.46 5.75 12.86
CA HIS A 48 7.51 6.06 13.84
C HIS A 48 8.82 5.29 13.57
N LEU A 49 8.72 4.00 13.22
CA LEU A 49 9.88 3.18 12.90
C LEU A 49 10.54 3.61 11.59
N LEU A 50 9.75 3.92 10.57
CA LEU A 50 10.24 4.38 9.27
C LEU A 50 11.00 5.70 9.39
N ARG A 51 10.51 6.63 10.21
CA ARG A 51 11.26 7.85 10.56
C ARG A 51 12.64 7.52 11.12
N ARG A 52 12.72 6.64 12.13
CA ARG A 52 13.99 6.24 12.76
C ARG A 52 14.93 5.59 11.74
N VAL A 53 14.41 4.71 10.91
CA VAL A 53 15.17 4.04 9.83
C VAL A 53 15.77 5.07 8.88
N ILE A 54 14.97 6.04 8.43
CA ILE A 54 15.44 7.10 7.51
C ILE A 54 16.50 7.98 8.19
N GLU A 55 16.27 8.41 9.43
CA GLU A 55 17.22 9.22 10.21
C GLU A 55 18.56 8.50 10.44
N GLN A 56 18.53 7.19 10.65
CA GLN A 56 19.72 6.35 10.87
C GLN A 56 20.45 6.02 9.57
N ARG A 57 19.73 5.55 8.56
CA ARG A 57 20.31 5.10 7.28
C ARG A 57 20.70 6.26 6.36
N LYS A 58 20.06 7.42 6.51
CA LYS A 58 20.27 8.63 5.69
C LYS A 58 20.31 8.29 4.19
N PRO A 59 19.21 7.73 3.65
CA PRO A 59 19.18 7.35 2.25
C PRO A 59 19.41 8.59 1.36
N LYS A 60 20.05 8.39 0.21
CA LYS A 60 20.13 9.44 -0.83
C LYS A 60 18.87 9.49 -1.69
N LEU A 61 18.15 8.36 -1.75
CA LEU A 61 16.97 8.15 -2.58
C LEU A 61 15.96 7.32 -1.78
N LEU A 62 14.71 7.77 -1.76
CA LEU A 62 13.56 7.04 -1.24
C LEU A 62 12.62 6.76 -2.41
N LEU A 63 12.37 5.49 -2.69
CA LEU A 63 11.35 5.04 -3.63
C LEU A 63 10.04 4.85 -2.85
N LEU A 64 9.02 5.61 -3.21
CA LEU A 64 7.71 5.60 -2.57
C LEU A 64 6.69 4.96 -3.49
N GLU A 65 5.99 3.92 -3.04
CA GLU A 65 4.83 3.36 -3.72
C GLU A 65 3.64 4.33 -3.61
N ALA A 66 3.70 5.37 -4.42
CA ALA A 66 2.65 6.35 -4.64
C ALA A 66 2.64 6.71 -6.12
N PRO A 67 1.50 7.17 -6.69
CA PRO A 67 1.41 7.45 -8.12
C PRO A 67 2.47 8.45 -8.55
N ALA A 68 3.19 8.17 -9.64
CA ALA A 68 4.22 9.08 -10.14
C ALA A 68 3.72 10.52 -10.38
N GLY A 69 2.44 10.68 -10.71
CA GLY A 69 1.81 12.00 -10.90
C GLY A 69 1.75 12.87 -9.63
N VAL A 70 1.90 12.31 -8.43
CA VAL A 70 1.88 13.08 -7.18
C VAL A 70 3.25 13.66 -6.79
N GLU A 71 4.33 13.18 -7.41
CA GLU A 71 5.72 13.56 -7.08
C GLU A 71 5.96 15.09 -7.09
N PRO A 72 5.44 15.87 -8.06
CA PRO A 72 5.63 17.33 -8.07
C PRO A 72 4.93 18.06 -6.92
N LEU A 73 3.96 17.42 -6.27
CA LEU A 73 3.20 18.01 -5.16
C LEU A 73 3.85 17.78 -3.80
N LEU A 74 4.82 16.86 -3.70
CA LEU A 74 5.45 16.50 -2.44
C LEU A 74 6.03 17.71 -1.66
N PRO A 75 6.72 18.69 -2.30
CA PRO A 75 7.21 19.87 -1.58
C PRO A 75 6.11 20.68 -0.90
N HIS A 76 4.91 20.75 -1.50
CA HIS A 76 3.76 21.44 -0.92
C HIS A 76 3.10 20.63 0.19
N VAL A 77 3.04 19.31 0.04
CA VAL A 77 2.50 18.39 1.06
C VAL A 77 3.30 18.51 2.37
N VAL A 78 4.61 18.67 2.28
CA VAL A 78 5.50 18.77 3.45
C VAL A 78 5.89 20.21 3.82
N ASP A 79 5.29 21.20 3.17
CA ASP A 79 5.53 22.60 3.52
C ASP A 79 5.19 22.86 4.99
N ARG A 80 5.93 23.76 5.65
CA ARG A 80 5.73 24.07 7.07
C ARG A 80 4.35 24.67 7.37
N GLN A 81 3.69 25.25 6.38
CA GLN A 81 2.34 25.80 6.48
C GLN A 81 1.26 24.72 6.26
N THR A 82 1.60 23.62 5.60
CA THR A 82 0.69 22.48 5.39
C THR A 82 0.56 21.66 6.67
N ARG A 83 -0.67 21.58 7.20
CA ARG A 83 -0.99 20.85 8.43
C ARG A 83 -1.96 19.71 8.11
N PRO A 84 -1.54 18.44 8.16
CA PRO A 84 -2.45 17.32 8.01
C PRO A 84 -3.54 17.31 9.10
N PRO A 85 -4.73 16.76 8.84
CA PRO A 85 -5.08 15.92 7.69
C PRO A 85 -5.20 16.73 6.38
N VAL A 86 -4.54 16.24 5.33
CA VAL A 86 -4.64 16.78 3.96
C VAL A 86 -4.86 15.63 2.99
N ALA A 87 -5.37 15.92 1.80
CA ALA A 87 -5.49 14.91 0.75
C ALA A 87 -4.96 15.45 -0.58
N ILE A 88 -4.27 14.62 -1.34
CA ILE A 88 -3.95 14.93 -2.73
C ILE A 88 -5.14 14.51 -3.58
N TYR A 89 -5.72 15.47 -4.29
CA TYR A 89 -6.75 15.22 -5.29
C TYR A 89 -6.10 14.98 -6.64
N SER A 90 -6.42 13.87 -7.26
CA SER A 90 -6.02 13.56 -8.63
C SER A 90 -7.26 13.32 -9.47
N SER A 91 -7.38 14.01 -10.59
CA SER A 91 -8.44 13.79 -11.56
C SER A 91 -7.87 13.53 -12.94
N PHE A 92 -8.48 12.61 -13.66
CA PHE A 92 -8.19 12.30 -15.06
C PHE A 92 -9.46 12.48 -15.89
N ARG A 93 -9.32 13.07 -17.08
CA ARG A 93 -10.39 13.21 -18.05
C ARG A 93 -9.98 12.54 -19.36
N ASP A 94 -10.77 11.60 -19.83
CA ASP A 94 -10.51 10.81 -21.04
C ASP A 94 -10.99 11.53 -22.30
N ASP A 95 -10.46 12.73 -22.58
CA ASP A 95 -10.86 13.55 -23.74
C ASP A 95 -10.59 12.88 -25.09
N GLN A 96 -9.73 11.86 -25.10
CA GLN A 96 -9.36 11.09 -26.28
C GLN A 96 -10.07 9.74 -26.38
N PHE A 97 -10.99 9.44 -25.47
CA PHE A 97 -11.80 8.21 -25.49
C PHE A 97 -10.93 6.93 -25.57
N GLN A 98 -9.82 6.93 -24.83
CA GLN A 98 -8.86 5.82 -24.79
C GLN A 98 -9.33 4.69 -23.86
N LEU A 99 -10.09 5.03 -22.82
CA LEU A 99 -10.59 4.07 -21.84
C LEU A 99 -12.01 3.59 -22.17
N ARG A 100 -12.76 4.35 -22.97
CA ARG A 100 -14.09 3.98 -23.44
C ARG A 100 -14.37 4.53 -24.83
N ALA A 101 -15.09 3.76 -25.64
CA ALA A 101 -15.59 4.25 -26.92
C ALA A 101 -16.57 5.42 -26.71
N GLN A 102 -16.42 6.48 -27.51
CA GLN A 102 -17.36 7.60 -27.52
C GLN A 102 -18.71 7.16 -28.09
N THR A 103 -19.78 7.42 -27.35
CA THR A 103 -21.16 7.41 -27.86
C THR A 103 -21.61 8.86 -28.11
N ASP A 104 -22.43 9.07 -29.15
CA ASP A 104 -22.87 10.40 -29.54
C ASP A 104 -23.58 11.12 -28.38
N GLY A 105 -23.10 12.33 -28.06
CA GLY A 105 -23.69 13.20 -27.04
C GLY A 105 -23.20 12.99 -25.60
N GLU A 106 -22.27 12.08 -25.35
CA GLU A 106 -21.69 11.88 -24.02
C GLU A 106 -20.44 12.72 -23.75
N GLU A 107 -20.30 13.21 -22.51
CA GLU A 107 -19.08 13.87 -22.05
C GLU A 107 -17.93 12.87 -21.87
N PRO A 108 -16.67 13.29 -22.01
CA PRO A 108 -15.50 12.47 -21.68
C PRO A 108 -15.58 11.89 -20.27
N LEU A 109 -15.12 10.65 -20.11
CA LEU A 109 -15.04 10.02 -18.79
C LEU A 109 -14.19 10.86 -17.84
N GLN A 110 -14.68 11.11 -16.65
CA GLN A 110 -13.91 11.74 -15.57
C GLN A 110 -13.73 10.74 -14.45
N LEU A 111 -12.50 10.64 -13.96
CA LEU A 111 -12.13 9.75 -12.85
C LEU A 111 -11.38 10.57 -11.83
N ALA A 112 -11.71 10.38 -10.55
CA ALA A 112 -11.06 11.11 -9.48
C ALA A 112 -10.65 10.18 -8.33
N SER A 113 -9.57 10.53 -7.65
CA SER A 113 -9.07 9.80 -6.50
C SER A 113 -8.53 10.76 -5.46
N TRP A 114 -8.68 10.37 -4.20
CA TRP A 114 -8.16 11.09 -3.05
C TRP A 114 -7.08 10.26 -2.38
N TYR A 115 -5.94 10.87 -2.10
CA TYR A 115 -4.86 10.28 -1.30
C TYR A 115 -4.78 10.98 0.05
N PRO A 116 -5.50 10.48 1.07
CA PRO A 116 -5.50 11.09 2.39
C PRO A 116 -4.16 10.85 3.09
N LEU A 117 -3.64 11.90 3.71
CA LEU A 117 -2.42 11.89 4.49
C LEU A 117 -2.71 12.46 5.88
N LEU A 118 -2.44 11.64 6.89
CA LEU A 118 -2.54 11.98 8.30
C LEU A 118 -1.15 12.35 8.83
N PRO A 119 -1.06 13.06 9.98
CA PRO A 119 0.24 13.37 10.59
C PRO A 119 1.07 12.11 10.90
N TYR A 120 0.41 10.96 11.02
CA TYR A 120 0.98 9.64 11.31
C TYR A 120 0.85 8.64 10.15
N SER A 121 0.49 9.08 8.94
CA SER A 121 0.61 8.23 7.75
C SER A 121 2.10 7.91 7.51
N PRO A 122 2.50 6.62 7.39
CA PRO A 122 3.89 6.26 7.13
C PRO A 122 4.48 6.96 5.91
N GLU A 123 3.70 7.15 4.84
CA GLU A 123 4.09 7.84 3.61
C GLU A 123 4.41 9.30 3.89
N TYR A 124 3.51 10.00 4.60
CA TYR A 124 3.73 11.41 4.97
C TYR A 124 5.00 11.58 5.80
N VAL A 125 5.20 10.68 6.78
CA VAL A 125 6.39 10.68 7.62
C VAL A 125 7.64 10.33 6.82
N ALA A 126 7.57 9.40 5.88
CA ALA A 126 8.66 9.03 4.99
C ALA A 126 9.10 10.20 4.11
N ILE A 127 8.15 10.85 3.43
CA ILE A 127 8.42 12.01 2.57
C ILE A 127 9.08 13.12 3.39
N ARG A 128 8.51 13.46 4.56
CA ARG A 128 9.07 14.50 5.44
C ARG A 128 10.48 14.18 5.90
N SER A 129 10.70 12.96 6.37
CA SER A 129 11.99 12.55 6.95
C SER A 129 13.08 12.45 5.88
N ALA A 130 12.74 11.94 4.70
CA ALA A 130 13.64 11.81 3.56
C ALA A 130 14.08 13.18 3.05
N LEU A 131 13.12 14.09 2.76
CA LEU A 131 13.43 15.44 2.30
C LEU A 131 14.21 16.25 3.34
N ALA A 132 13.87 16.14 4.63
CA ALA A 132 14.63 16.78 5.71
C ALA A 132 16.07 16.26 5.82
N SER A 133 16.31 15.01 5.43
CA SER A 133 17.64 14.39 5.38
C SER A 133 18.41 14.68 4.08
N GLY A 134 17.81 15.42 3.14
CA GLY A 134 18.38 15.73 1.83
C GLY A 134 18.26 14.60 0.80
N ALA A 135 17.44 13.59 1.07
CA ALA A 135 17.16 12.52 0.11
C ALA A 135 16.21 13.02 -0.99
N GLN A 136 16.38 12.47 -2.20
CA GLN A 136 15.35 12.57 -3.24
C GLN A 136 14.23 11.57 -2.93
N VAL A 137 12.98 11.97 -3.16
CA VAL A 137 11.82 11.08 -3.11
C VAL A 137 11.32 10.86 -4.53
N VAL A 138 11.14 9.61 -4.94
CA VAL A 138 10.62 9.23 -6.26
C VAL A 138 9.37 8.39 -6.06
N CYS A 139 8.26 8.84 -6.65
CA CYS A 139 7.00 8.10 -6.65
C CYS A 139 7.01 7.09 -7.79
N ILE A 140 7.08 5.81 -7.45
CA ILE A 140 7.37 4.73 -8.42
C ILE A 140 6.12 4.04 -8.96
N ASP A 141 4.93 4.28 -8.41
CA ASP A 141 3.72 3.59 -8.85
C ASP A 141 3.09 4.25 -10.08
N LEU A 142 2.23 3.51 -10.78
CA LEU A 142 1.51 3.99 -11.95
C LEU A 142 0.83 5.34 -11.67
N PRO A 143 0.87 6.29 -12.62
CA PRO A 143 0.04 7.49 -12.53
C PRO A 143 -1.43 7.11 -12.38
N GLN A 144 -2.20 7.98 -11.73
CA GLN A 144 -3.61 7.73 -11.43
C GLN A 144 -4.45 7.33 -12.65
N ALA A 145 -4.23 7.94 -13.80
CA ALA A 145 -4.89 7.54 -15.04
C ALA A 145 -4.61 6.07 -15.42
N GLY A 146 -3.36 5.62 -15.25
CA GLY A 146 -2.95 4.24 -15.48
C GLY A 146 -3.56 3.25 -14.47
N GLN A 147 -3.60 3.62 -13.19
CA GLN A 147 -4.26 2.83 -12.15
C GLN A 147 -5.76 2.66 -12.43
N GLN A 148 -6.42 3.73 -12.84
CA GLN A 148 -7.85 3.69 -13.18
C GLN A 148 -8.12 2.87 -14.45
N ALA A 149 -7.28 3.00 -15.48
CA ALA A 149 -7.36 2.18 -16.68
C ALA A 149 -7.22 0.68 -16.36
N ALA A 150 -6.22 0.33 -15.55
CA ALA A 150 -5.98 -1.05 -15.11
C ALA A 150 -7.15 -1.59 -14.28
N ARG A 151 -7.69 -0.79 -13.36
CA ARG A 151 -8.88 -1.14 -12.57
C ARG A 151 -10.10 -1.42 -13.45
N LEU A 152 -10.40 -0.55 -14.42
CA LEU A 152 -11.53 -0.73 -15.35
C LEU A 152 -11.38 -2.01 -16.17
N ALA A 153 -10.17 -2.30 -16.66
CA ALA A 153 -9.87 -3.53 -17.37
C ALA A 153 -10.08 -4.78 -16.49
N ARG A 154 -9.69 -4.72 -15.21
CA ARG A 154 -9.87 -5.83 -14.25
C ARG A 154 -11.33 -6.09 -13.93
N THR A 155 -12.09 -5.05 -13.57
CA THR A 155 -13.46 -5.23 -13.05
C THR A 155 -14.49 -5.41 -14.15
N GLY A 156 -14.14 -5.10 -15.40
CA GLY A 156 -15.12 -4.97 -16.49
C GLY A 156 -16.25 -3.99 -16.14
N ALA A 157 -16.00 -3.09 -15.19
CA ALA A 157 -17.01 -2.21 -14.65
C ALA A 157 -17.31 -1.13 -15.69
N ASP A 158 -18.59 -0.74 -15.78
CA ASP A 158 -18.97 0.42 -16.56
C ASP A 158 -18.21 1.64 -16.03
N PRO A 159 -17.36 2.30 -16.84
CA PRO A 159 -16.62 3.49 -16.42
C PRO A 159 -17.53 4.60 -15.88
N LEU A 160 -18.79 4.69 -16.36
CA LEU A 160 -19.78 5.65 -15.88
C LEU A 160 -20.29 5.34 -14.46
N ALA A 161 -20.23 4.08 -14.02
CA ALA A 161 -20.57 3.71 -12.65
C ALA A 161 -19.45 4.09 -11.67
N VAL A 162 -18.20 4.08 -12.12
CA VAL A 162 -17.04 4.52 -11.34
C VAL A 162 -17.06 6.04 -11.13
N ASP A 163 -17.33 6.81 -12.17
CA ASP A 163 -17.51 8.28 -12.11
C ASP A 163 -18.61 8.68 -11.11
N ARG A 164 -19.78 8.03 -11.19
CA ARG A 164 -20.93 8.32 -10.28
C ARG A 164 -20.71 7.86 -8.83
N SER A 165 -19.72 7.01 -8.57
CA SER A 165 -19.40 6.52 -7.23
C SER A 165 -18.56 7.51 -6.40
N HIS A 166 -18.11 8.63 -6.98
CA HIS A 166 -17.34 9.69 -6.30
C HIS A 166 -18.17 10.56 -5.35
N THR A 167 -19.08 9.97 -4.56
CA THR A 167 -19.64 10.63 -3.38
C THR A 167 -18.60 10.62 -2.25
N PRO A 168 -18.58 11.62 -1.35
CA PRO A 168 -17.65 11.65 -0.19
C PRO A 168 -17.69 10.39 0.69
N GLU A 169 -18.78 9.62 0.62
CA GLU A 169 -18.97 8.37 1.35
C GLU A 169 -18.15 7.20 0.78
N SER A 170 -17.80 7.20 -0.52
CA SER A 170 -16.96 6.16 -1.12
C SER A 170 -15.47 6.34 -0.85
N ALA A 171 -15.03 7.55 -0.49
CA ALA A 171 -13.68 7.83 -0.02
C ALA A 171 -13.35 7.15 1.34
N ASN A 172 -14.39 6.67 2.03
CA ASN A 172 -14.28 5.89 3.27
C ASN A 172 -14.26 4.37 3.02
N SER A 173 -14.31 3.96 1.75
CA SER A 173 -14.12 2.56 1.39
C SER A 173 -12.63 2.29 1.42
N LEU A 174 -12.22 1.27 2.18
CA LEU A 174 -10.92 0.61 2.04
C LEU A 174 -10.54 0.59 0.55
N ALA A 175 -9.28 0.86 0.22
CA ALA A 175 -8.82 0.67 -1.16
C ALA A 175 -9.32 -0.70 -1.64
N PRO A 176 -9.81 -0.88 -2.88
CA PRO A 176 -10.32 -2.16 -3.33
C PRO A 176 -9.35 -3.33 -3.07
N GLU A 177 -8.05 -3.02 -3.05
CA GLU A 177 -6.93 -3.87 -2.63
C GLU A 177 -7.07 -4.35 -1.18
N ASP A 178 -7.28 -3.43 -0.22
CA ASP A 178 -7.55 -3.75 1.19
C ASP A 178 -8.85 -4.56 1.35
N ALA A 179 -9.89 -4.30 0.55
CA ALA A 179 -11.15 -5.04 0.63
C ALA A 179 -11.02 -6.50 0.14
N LEU A 180 -10.26 -6.73 -0.95
CA LEU A 180 -9.95 -8.07 -1.46
C LEU A 180 -9.05 -8.86 -0.49
N LEU A 181 -8.14 -8.16 0.18
CA LEU A 181 -7.22 -8.74 1.17
C LEU A 181 -7.91 -9.07 2.50
N THR A 182 -8.76 -8.17 3.00
CA THR A 182 -9.46 -8.34 4.30
C THR A 182 -10.53 -9.44 4.25
N GLY A 183 -11.09 -9.72 3.07
CA GLY A 183 -11.98 -10.88 2.84
C GLY A 183 -11.26 -12.20 2.59
N SER A 184 -9.92 -12.22 2.56
CA SER A 184 -9.16 -13.43 2.25
C SER A 184 -9.18 -14.45 3.41
N GLU A 185 -9.21 -15.73 3.06
CA GLU A 185 -9.13 -16.84 4.02
C GLU A 185 -7.87 -16.77 4.90
N LEU A 186 -6.78 -16.17 4.40
CA LEU A 186 -5.57 -15.94 5.18
C LEU A 186 -5.84 -15.04 6.38
N TYR A 187 -6.52 -13.91 6.19
CA TYR A 187 -6.72 -12.91 7.24
C TYR A 187 -7.59 -13.48 8.37
N ARG A 188 -8.60 -14.29 7.99
CA ARG A 188 -9.43 -15.05 8.93
C ARG A 188 -8.59 -16.05 9.72
N ARG A 189 -7.76 -16.85 9.04
CA ARG A 189 -6.86 -17.83 9.68
C ARG A 189 -5.83 -17.17 10.59
N LEU A 190 -5.26 -16.03 10.19
CA LEU A 190 -4.31 -15.27 11.00
C LEU A 190 -4.96 -14.74 12.28
N ALA A 191 -6.16 -14.17 12.18
CA ALA A 191 -6.90 -13.72 13.35
C ALA A 191 -7.18 -14.89 14.30
N GLU A 192 -7.68 -16.02 13.77
CA GLU A 192 -7.96 -17.23 14.55
C GLU A 192 -6.70 -17.79 15.23
N ALA A 193 -5.59 -17.91 14.49
CA ALA A 193 -4.30 -18.40 14.99
C ALA A 193 -3.70 -17.48 16.06
N ALA A 194 -3.92 -16.17 15.96
CA ALA A 194 -3.49 -15.19 16.95
C ALA A 194 -4.45 -15.06 18.14
N GLY A 195 -5.62 -15.72 18.10
CA GLY A 195 -6.62 -15.70 19.18
C GLY A 195 -7.57 -14.49 19.13
N TYR A 196 -7.76 -13.89 17.96
CA TYR A 196 -8.63 -12.73 17.73
C TYR A 196 -9.81 -13.08 16.83
N ARG A 197 -10.88 -12.28 16.89
CA ARG A 197 -12.11 -12.53 16.13
C ARG A 197 -11.99 -12.04 14.69
N HIS A 198 -11.29 -10.93 14.51
CA HIS A 198 -11.21 -10.20 13.24
C HIS A 198 -9.77 -9.74 13.00
N TRP A 199 -9.40 -9.58 11.73
CA TRP A 199 -8.05 -9.15 11.38
C TRP A 199 -7.73 -7.75 11.91
N ASP A 200 -8.66 -6.80 11.91
CA ASP A 200 -8.38 -5.45 12.44
C ASP A 200 -8.00 -5.50 13.94
N GLU A 201 -8.69 -6.32 14.73
CA GLU A 201 -8.37 -6.55 16.14
C GLU A 201 -6.98 -7.21 16.30
N ALA A 202 -6.66 -8.16 15.41
CA ALA A 202 -5.36 -8.80 15.38
C ALA A 202 -4.24 -7.81 15.00
N TRP A 203 -4.43 -6.99 13.96
CA TRP A 203 -3.48 -5.97 13.54
C TRP A 203 -3.17 -5.00 14.67
N ASP A 204 -4.21 -4.40 15.25
CA ASP A 204 -4.05 -3.43 16.33
C ASP A 204 -3.29 -4.03 17.49
N SER A 205 -3.62 -5.28 17.85
CA SER A 205 -2.97 -5.95 18.97
C SER A 205 -1.53 -6.36 18.67
N LEU A 206 -1.23 -6.85 17.46
CA LEU A 206 0.05 -7.44 17.10
C LEU A 206 1.08 -6.40 16.64
N PHE A 207 0.64 -5.34 15.97
CA PHE A 207 1.52 -4.33 15.37
C PHE A 207 1.44 -2.97 16.05
N GLU A 208 0.28 -2.53 16.56
CA GLU A 208 0.11 -1.14 17.04
C GLU A 208 0.14 -0.99 18.56
N ALA A 209 -0.38 -1.97 19.30
CA ALA A 209 -0.49 -1.92 20.75
C ALA A 209 0.72 -2.50 21.49
N GLN A 210 1.64 -3.15 20.78
CA GLN A 210 2.87 -3.70 21.37
C GLN A 210 3.85 -2.58 21.74
N PRO A 211 4.72 -2.79 22.74
CA PRO A 211 5.89 -1.94 22.92
C PRO A 211 6.67 -1.83 21.60
N LEU A 212 7.06 -0.60 21.25
CA LEU A 212 7.75 -0.32 20.00
C LEU A 212 8.92 -1.29 19.77
N PRO A 213 8.86 -2.14 18.73
CA PRO A 213 9.89 -3.12 18.47
C PRO A 213 11.14 -2.45 17.87
N ASP A 214 12.20 -3.26 17.72
CA ASP A 214 13.30 -2.91 16.83
C ASP A 214 12.80 -2.82 15.38
N ALA A 215 13.37 -1.89 14.60
CA ALA A 215 12.90 -1.61 13.24
C ALA A 215 13.15 -2.78 12.27
N GLU A 216 14.26 -3.51 12.39
CA GLU A 216 14.55 -4.68 11.54
C GLU A 216 13.67 -5.86 11.93
N ARG A 217 13.32 -5.99 13.21
CA ARG A 217 12.33 -6.97 13.66
C ARG A 217 10.95 -6.69 13.05
N PHE A 218 10.45 -5.45 13.15
CA PHE A 218 9.17 -5.05 12.56
C PHE A 218 9.18 -5.25 11.04
N ARG A 219 10.26 -4.83 10.38
CA ARG A 219 10.46 -5.03 8.93
C ARG A 219 10.33 -6.50 8.56
N ARG A 220 11.05 -7.39 9.25
CA ARG A 220 10.98 -8.84 9.01
C ARG A 220 9.56 -9.38 9.25
N GLU A 221 8.94 -9.03 10.38
CA GLU A 221 7.59 -9.48 10.74
C GLU A 221 6.55 -9.09 9.67
N LEU A 222 6.60 -7.84 9.19
CA LEU A 222 5.67 -7.36 8.17
C LEU A 222 6.02 -7.87 6.76
N THR A 223 7.31 -8.07 6.44
CA THR A 223 7.71 -8.75 5.19
C THR A 223 7.21 -10.20 5.17
N THR A 224 7.26 -10.93 6.30
CA THR A 224 6.67 -12.27 6.42
C THR A 224 5.18 -12.26 6.17
N PHE A 225 4.46 -11.27 6.72
CA PHE A 225 3.03 -11.09 6.43
C PHE A 225 2.77 -10.84 4.94
N CYS A 226 3.50 -9.92 4.31
CA CYS A 226 3.36 -9.66 2.86
C CYS A 226 3.65 -10.90 2.01
N ALA A 227 4.68 -11.67 2.35
CA ALA A 227 5.03 -12.91 1.65
C ALA A 227 3.94 -13.97 1.79
N ALA A 228 3.39 -14.16 3.00
CA ALA A 228 2.26 -15.05 3.23
C ALA A 228 1.02 -14.61 2.44
N ALA A 229 0.66 -13.32 2.49
CA ALA A 229 -0.48 -12.76 1.75
C ALA A 229 -0.34 -12.95 0.24
N ARG A 230 0.86 -12.72 -0.30
CA ARG A 230 1.17 -12.93 -1.71
C ARG A 230 1.08 -14.41 -2.09
N LEU A 231 1.53 -15.33 -1.25
CA LEU A 231 1.49 -16.77 -1.53
C LEU A 231 0.07 -17.33 -1.50
N THR A 232 -0.75 -16.92 -0.53
CA THR A 232 -2.09 -17.47 -0.30
C THR A 232 -3.20 -16.75 -1.08
N THR A 233 -2.86 -15.73 -1.87
CA THR A 233 -3.78 -15.01 -2.75
C THR A 233 -3.31 -15.08 -4.21
N PRO A 234 -3.32 -16.25 -4.86
CA PRO A 234 -2.78 -16.41 -6.23
C PRO A 234 -3.49 -15.51 -7.26
N SER A 235 -4.78 -15.24 -7.06
CA SER A 235 -5.54 -14.31 -7.92
C SER A 235 -4.97 -12.90 -7.93
N ALA A 236 -4.28 -12.46 -6.87
CA ALA A 236 -3.58 -11.18 -6.84
C ALA A 236 -2.26 -11.21 -7.62
N GLN A 237 -1.63 -12.38 -7.78
CA GLN A 237 -0.40 -12.52 -8.57
C GLN A 237 -0.68 -12.50 -10.08
N GLU A 238 -1.85 -13.00 -10.47
CA GLU A 238 -2.32 -13.01 -11.86
C GLU A 238 -3.11 -11.75 -12.23
N ASP A 239 -3.25 -10.79 -11.29
CA ASP A 239 -3.97 -9.54 -11.52
C ASP A 239 -3.22 -8.65 -12.52
N PRO A 240 -3.80 -8.36 -13.71
CA PRO A 240 -3.19 -7.46 -14.69
C PRO A 240 -2.89 -6.06 -14.13
N ASP A 241 -3.65 -5.60 -13.13
CA ASP A 241 -3.41 -4.34 -12.42
C ASP A 241 -2.06 -4.35 -11.70
N ASN A 242 -1.82 -5.37 -10.88
CA ASN A 242 -0.54 -5.54 -10.18
C ASN A 242 0.62 -5.68 -11.17
N ALA A 243 0.46 -6.46 -12.24
CA ALA A 243 1.51 -6.61 -13.25
C ALA A 243 1.86 -5.29 -13.94
N ALA A 244 0.86 -4.46 -14.27
CA ALA A 244 1.09 -3.14 -14.88
C ALA A 244 1.77 -2.17 -13.90
N ARG A 245 1.36 -2.17 -12.63
CA ARG A 245 1.97 -1.39 -11.54
C ARG A 245 3.43 -1.79 -11.31
N GLU A 246 3.71 -3.08 -11.13
CA GLU A 246 5.06 -3.62 -10.93
C GLU A 246 5.97 -3.33 -12.14
N ALA A 247 5.46 -3.47 -13.37
CA ALA A 247 6.23 -3.17 -14.58
C ALA A 247 6.60 -1.68 -14.68
N PHE A 248 5.71 -0.78 -14.27
CA PHE A 248 6.00 0.66 -14.22
C PHE A 248 7.01 0.99 -13.11
N MET A 249 6.85 0.42 -11.92
CA MET A 249 7.79 0.58 -10.80
C MET A 249 9.22 0.17 -11.20
N TRP A 250 9.36 -0.92 -11.96
CA TRP A 250 10.66 -1.42 -12.41
C TRP A 250 11.40 -0.49 -13.38
N GLN A 251 10.69 0.43 -14.04
CA GLN A 251 11.27 1.36 -15.02
C GLN A 251 11.69 2.70 -14.41
N ARG A 252 11.41 2.94 -13.12
CA ARG A 252 11.62 4.22 -12.42
C ARG A 252 12.93 4.21 -11.64
#